data_AF-A0A538F7F9-F1
#
_entry.id   AF-A0A538F7F9-F1
#
_cell.length_a   1.000
_cell.length_b   1.000
_cell.length_c   1.000
_cell.angle_alpha   90.00
_cell.angle_beta   90.00
_cell.angle_gamma   90.00
#
_symmetry.space_group_name_H-M   'P 1'
#
loop_
_entity.id
_entity.type
_entity.pdbx_description
1 polymer ?
#
loop_
_entity_poly.entity_id
_entity_poly.type
_entity_poly.pdbx_seq_one_letter_code
_entity_poly.pdbx_strand_id
1 'polypeptide(L)'
;MALTLLAGPANAGKVALLLERYLSALADEPFLIVPNRSDVDRVERDLLASSGALLGGEIGTFDDLFRRLARDGGEHRPVATDAQRALIVRRALGEARLNGWTRSARFAGFADALSSALAELESGLVDPGELDGDLAGLYAEYRAELDRLGLWDRDLERRAAAERLAGELGAWERRPVFA
;
A
#
# COMPACT_ATOMS: atom_id res chain seq x y z
N MET A 1 16.01 -0.81 18.81
CA MET A 1 16.44 0.37 18.03
C MET A 1 15.57 1.54 18.43
N ALA A 2 16.16 2.73 18.56
CA ALA A 2 15.42 3.97 18.76
C ALA A 2 15.08 4.59 17.40
N LEU A 3 13.93 5.25 17.29
CA LEU A 3 13.57 6.04 16.12
C LEU A 3 14.59 7.17 15.92
N THR A 4 15.15 7.29 14.72
CA THR A 4 16.12 8.33 14.38
C THR A 4 15.61 9.14 13.19
N LEU A 5 15.48 10.45 13.36
CA LEU A 5 15.06 11.37 12.30
C LEU A 5 16.29 12.06 11.69
N LEU A 6 16.49 11.89 10.38
CA LEU A 6 17.52 12.61 9.62
C LEU A 6 16.91 13.85 8.95
N ALA A 7 17.17 15.03 9.51
CA ALA A 7 16.67 16.30 9.00
C ALA A 7 17.81 17.23 8.53
N GLY A 8 17.55 18.00 7.49
CA GLY A 8 18.52 18.90 6.87
C GLY A 8 17.98 19.48 5.56
N PRO A 9 18.57 20.58 5.05
CA PRO A 9 18.13 21.23 3.82
C PRO A 9 18.31 20.32 2.59
N ALA A 10 17.79 20.75 1.44
CA ALA A 10 18.09 20.10 0.17
C ALA A 10 19.61 20.02 -0.04
N ASN A 11 20.09 18.90 -0.60
CA ASN A 11 21.51 18.64 -0.86
C ASN A 11 22.43 18.61 0.39
N ALA A 12 21.88 18.44 1.60
CA ALA A 12 22.68 18.30 2.83
C ALA A 12 23.33 16.91 3.03
N GLY A 13 23.34 16.05 2.01
CA GLY A 13 23.91 14.69 2.13
C GLY A 13 23.02 13.68 2.86
N LYS A 14 21.74 13.98 3.13
CA LYS A 14 20.80 13.09 3.85
C LYS A 14 20.72 11.69 3.24
N VAL A 15 20.60 11.62 1.91
CA VAL A 15 20.52 10.34 1.19
C VAL A 15 21.83 9.57 1.32
N ALA A 16 22.98 10.24 1.16
CA ALA A 16 24.28 9.58 1.31
C ALA A 16 24.44 8.97 2.72
N LEU A 17 24.08 9.72 3.77
CA LEU A 17 24.12 9.24 5.15
C LEU A 17 23.13 8.08 5.40
N LEU A 18 21.94 8.14 4.80
CA LEU A 18 20.95 7.05 4.88
C LEU A 18 21.50 5.76 4.27
N LEU A 19 22.10 5.85 3.08
CA LEU A 19 22.69 4.72 2.36
C LEU A 19 23.91 4.14 3.09
N GLU A 20 24.76 4.97 3.68
CA GLU A 20 25.89 4.54 4.50
C GLU A 20 25.42 3.73 5.72
N ARG A 21 24.36 4.19 6.39
CA ARG A 21 23.77 3.48 7.53
C ARG A 21 23.09 2.18 7.12
N TYR A 22 22.42 2.15 5.97
CA TYR A 22 21.86 0.94 5.39
C TYR A 22 22.97 -0.11 5.13
N LEU A 23 24.06 0.28 4.48
CA LEU A 23 25.21 -0.59 4.24
C LEU A 23 25.84 -1.12 5.54
N SER A 24 25.93 -0.27 6.56
CA SER A 24 26.46 -0.65 7.88
C SER A 24 25.58 -1.66 8.61
N ALA A 25 24.32 -1.80 8.22
CA ALA A 25 23.34 -2.67 8.85
C ALA A 25 23.06 -3.97 8.07
N LEU A 26 23.72 -4.22 6.93
CA LEU A 26 23.40 -5.35 6.03
C LEU A 26 23.34 -6.72 6.73
N ALA A 27 24.20 -6.96 7.73
CA ALA A 27 24.22 -8.21 8.49
C ALA A 27 22.93 -8.48 9.28
N ASP A 28 22.15 -7.44 9.59
CA ASP A 28 20.86 -7.53 10.28
C ASP A 28 19.67 -7.59 9.30
N GLU A 29 19.93 -7.85 8.02
CA GLU A 29 18.94 -7.92 6.93
C GLU A 29 18.04 -6.67 6.87
N PRO A 30 18.56 -5.45 6.66
CA PRO A 30 17.77 -4.22 6.72
C PRO A 30 16.82 -4.08 5.53
N PHE A 31 15.74 -3.32 5.68
CA PHE A 31 14.85 -2.90 4.59
C PHE A 31 14.97 -1.40 4.34
N LEU A 32 15.35 -1.00 3.13
CA LEU A 32 15.39 0.39 2.68
C LEU A 32 14.15 0.71 1.84
N ILE A 33 13.33 1.62 2.36
CA ILE A 33 12.16 2.15 1.67
C ILE A 33 12.59 3.33 0.80
N VAL A 34 12.27 3.26 -0.49
CA VAL A 34 12.47 4.35 -1.45
C VAL A 34 11.14 4.83 -2.04
N PRO A 35 11.06 6.07 -2.55
CA PRO A 35 9.79 6.66 -2.97
C PRO A 35 9.08 5.93 -4.13
N ASN A 36 9.83 5.41 -5.10
CA ASN A 36 9.26 4.76 -6.28
C ASN A 36 10.17 3.64 -6.83
N ARG A 37 9.65 2.89 -7.80
CA ARG A 37 10.39 1.78 -8.42
C ARG A 37 11.66 2.19 -9.15
N SER A 38 11.68 3.34 -9.82
CA SER A 38 12.91 3.82 -10.46
C SER A 38 14.01 4.18 -9.47
N ASP A 39 13.65 4.57 -8.23
CA ASP A 39 14.61 4.80 -7.16
C ASP A 39 15.21 3.48 -6.65
N VAL A 40 14.46 2.38 -6.66
CA VAL A 40 14.98 1.04 -6.30
C VAL A 40 16.15 0.70 -7.22
N ASP A 41 15.89 0.68 -8.53
CA ASP A 41 16.91 0.31 -9.52
C ASP A 41 18.13 1.25 -9.48
N ARG A 42 17.88 2.54 -9.21
CA ARG A 42 18.95 3.54 -9.11
C ARG A 42 19.81 3.30 -7.87
N VAL A 43 19.19 3.17 -6.70
CA VAL A 43 19.89 2.99 -5.42
C VAL A 43 20.66 1.68 -5.42
N GLU A 44 20.08 0.59 -5.93
CA GLU A 44 20.79 -0.69 -6.09
C GLU A 44 22.06 -0.53 -6.93
N ARG A 45 21.97 0.17 -8.07
CA ARG A 45 23.14 0.45 -8.92
C ARG A 45 24.20 1.29 -8.22
N ASP A 46 23.79 2.36 -7.52
CA ASP A 46 24.71 3.25 -6.80
C ASP A 46 25.43 2.51 -5.66
N LEU A 47 24.70 1.64 -4.95
CA LEU A 47 25.23 0.81 -3.87
C LEU A 47 26.15 -0.30 -4.38
N LEU A 48 25.81 -0.97 -5.48
CA LEU A 48 26.68 -1.97 -6.11
C LEU A 48 27.98 -1.35 -6.62
N ALA A 49 27.91 -0.16 -7.24
CA ALA A 49 29.09 0.54 -7.73
C ALA A 49 30.07 0.95 -6.60
N SER A 50 29.56 1.20 -5.39
CA SER A 50 30.37 1.63 -4.24
C SER A 50 30.87 0.49 -3.37
N SER A 51 30.11 -0.60 -3.23
CA SER A 51 30.43 -1.74 -2.34
C SER A 51 30.99 -2.98 -3.07
N GLY A 52 30.84 -3.05 -4.39
CA GLY A 52 31.27 -4.18 -5.23
C GLY A 52 30.32 -5.39 -5.19
N ALA A 53 29.64 -5.62 -4.07
CA ALA A 53 28.55 -6.60 -3.94
C ALA A 53 27.61 -6.21 -2.78
N LEU A 54 26.32 -6.48 -2.95
CA LEU A 54 25.30 -6.35 -1.90
C LEU A 54 24.90 -7.75 -1.45
N LEU A 55 25.27 -8.10 -0.22
CA LEU A 55 24.92 -9.36 0.42
C LEU A 55 24.08 -9.04 1.66
N GLY A 56 22.80 -9.43 1.59
CA GLY A 56 21.80 -9.11 2.61
C GLY A 56 21.09 -7.78 2.36
N GLY A 57 20.00 -7.60 3.08
CA GLY A 57 19.13 -6.44 2.98
C GLY A 57 18.23 -6.43 1.74
N GLU A 58 17.19 -5.60 1.81
CA GLU A 58 16.20 -5.43 0.75
C GLU A 58 15.96 -3.95 0.49
N ILE A 59 15.76 -3.59 -0.77
CA ILE A 59 15.42 -2.24 -1.20
C ILE A 59 14.07 -2.31 -1.91
N GLY A 60 13.12 -1.50 -1.49
CA GLY A 60 11.77 -1.56 -2.03
C GLY A 60 10.96 -0.31 -1.73
N THR A 61 9.73 -0.30 -2.20
CA THR A 61 8.77 0.77 -1.89
C THR A 61 7.90 0.39 -0.70
N PHE A 62 7.06 1.33 -0.23
CA PHE A 62 6.02 0.98 0.75
C PHE A 62 5.10 -0.14 0.25
N ASP A 63 4.76 -0.19 -1.04
CA ASP A 63 3.93 -1.28 -1.57
C ASP A 63 4.62 -2.64 -1.48
N ASP A 64 5.95 -2.67 -1.58
CA ASP A 64 6.72 -3.91 -1.44
C ASP A 64 6.73 -4.39 0.00
N LEU A 65 6.88 -3.44 0.94
CA LEU A 65 6.77 -3.71 2.37
C LEU A 65 5.38 -4.26 2.74
N PHE A 66 4.31 -3.60 2.30
CA PHE A 66 2.94 -4.03 2.60
C PHE A 66 2.62 -5.39 1.98
N ARG A 67 2.97 -5.59 0.71
CA ARG A 67 2.76 -6.89 0.03
C ARG A 67 3.47 -8.03 0.75
N ARG A 68 4.71 -7.80 1.23
CA ARG A 68 5.46 -8.78 2.01
C ARG A 68 4.73 -9.12 3.31
N LEU A 69 4.40 -8.11 4.10
CA LEU A 69 3.72 -8.27 5.39
C LEU A 69 2.37 -8.97 5.26
N ALA A 70 1.62 -8.68 4.18
CA ALA A 70 0.35 -9.32 3.91
C ALA A 70 0.51 -10.78 3.46
N ARG A 71 1.53 -11.10 2.64
CA ARG A 71 1.83 -12.47 2.19
C ARG A 71 2.21 -13.41 3.33
N ASP A 72 3.02 -12.92 4.26
CA ASP A 72 3.52 -13.75 5.37
C ASP A 72 2.42 -14.08 6.41
N GLY A 73 1.19 -13.53 6.23
CA GLY A 73 0.10 -13.54 7.21
C GLY A 73 -0.98 -14.59 6.98
N GLY A 74 -0.81 -15.47 6.00
CA GLY A 74 -1.69 -16.60 5.74
C GLY A 74 -2.94 -16.29 4.92
N GLU A 75 -3.55 -15.11 5.05
CA GLU A 75 -4.67 -14.66 4.21
C GLU A 75 -4.20 -13.87 2.97
N HIS A 76 -3.33 -14.44 2.15
CA HIS A 76 -2.92 -13.74 0.92
C HIS A 76 -4.04 -13.77 -0.13
N ARG A 77 -4.62 -12.60 -0.43
CA ARG A 77 -5.49 -12.39 -1.58
C ARG A 77 -4.76 -11.61 -2.68
N PRO A 78 -4.94 -11.96 -3.96
CA PRO A 78 -4.38 -11.16 -5.04
C PRO A 78 -5.03 -9.77 -5.07
N VAL A 79 -4.21 -8.76 -5.37
CA VAL A 79 -4.66 -7.38 -5.54
C VAL A 79 -5.26 -7.21 -6.94
N ALA A 80 -6.48 -6.67 -6.99
CA ALA A 80 -7.20 -6.35 -8.21
C ALA A 80 -6.43 -5.29 -9.00
N THR A 81 -6.24 -5.56 -10.30
CA THR A 81 -5.74 -4.58 -11.26
C THR A 81 -6.71 -3.41 -11.42
N ASP A 82 -6.24 -2.26 -11.91
CA ASP A 82 -7.09 -1.09 -12.16
C ASP A 82 -8.29 -1.41 -13.06
N ALA A 83 -8.08 -2.26 -14.08
CA ALA A 83 -9.15 -2.73 -14.96
C ALA A 83 -10.18 -3.60 -14.23
N GLN A 84 -9.74 -4.52 -13.37
CA GLN A 84 -10.64 -5.32 -12.53
C GLN A 84 -11.40 -4.43 -11.55
N ARG A 85 -10.71 -3.49 -10.88
CA ARG A 85 -11.33 -2.53 -9.95
C ARG A 85 -12.41 -1.71 -10.64
N ALA A 86 -12.15 -1.21 -11.85
CA ALA A 86 -13.16 -0.49 -12.63
C ALA A 86 -14.40 -1.34 -12.95
N LEU A 87 -14.22 -2.64 -13.26
CA LEU A 87 -15.34 -3.57 -13.49
C LEU A 87 -16.10 -3.89 -12.20
N ILE A 88 -15.40 -4.05 -11.07
CA ILE A 88 -15.97 -4.30 -9.75
C ILE A 88 -16.84 -3.11 -9.33
N VAL A 89 -16.35 -1.88 -9.46
CA VAL A 89 -17.12 -0.67 -9.16
C VAL A 89 -18.38 -0.60 -10.02
N ARG A 90 -18.28 -0.88 -11.33
CA ARG A 90 -19.45 -0.91 -12.23
C ARG A 90 -20.47 -1.98 -11.83
N ARG A 91 -20.02 -3.12 -11.31
CA ARG A 91 -20.90 -4.17 -10.82
C ARG A 91 -21.57 -3.77 -9.50
N ALA A 92 -20.82 -3.22 -8.56
CA ALA A 92 -21.38 -2.68 -7.31
C ALA A 92 -22.45 -1.62 -7.58
N LEU A 93 -22.26 -0.77 -8.60
CA LEU A 93 -23.28 0.18 -9.05
C LEU A 93 -24.57 -0.47 -9.57
N GLY A 94 -24.47 -1.64 -10.19
CA GLY A 94 -25.63 -2.39 -10.70
C GLY A 94 -26.44 -3.08 -9.62
N GLU A 95 -25.78 -3.52 -8.55
CA GLU A 95 -26.40 -4.23 -7.42
C GLU A 95 -26.90 -3.27 -6.32
N ALA A 96 -26.23 -2.13 -6.14
CA ALA A 96 -26.56 -1.18 -5.08
C ALA A 96 -27.93 -0.50 -5.29
N ARG A 97 -28.62 -0.25 -4.17
CA ARG A 97 -29.80 0.63 -4.16
C ARG A 97 -29.37 2.09 -4.22
N LEU A 98 -29.38 2.65 -5.41
CA LEU A 98 -28.94 4.03 -5.71
C LEU A 98 -30.03 5.08 -5.36
N ASN A 99 -30.49 5.17 -4.11
CA ASN A 99 -31.68 5.95 -3.69
C ASN A 99 -31.54 7.47 -3.90
N GLY A 100 -31.62 7.94 -5.14
CA GLY A 100 -31.41 9.34 -5.55
C GLY A 100 -30.26 9.51 -6.54
N TRP A 101 -29.40 8.50 -6.68
CA TRP A 101 -28.20 8.54 -7.51
C TRP A 101 -28.38 7.86 -8.87
N THR A 102 -29.52 7.20 -9.12
CA THR A 102 -29.82 6.51 -10.38
C THR A 102 -29.61 7.39 -11.63
N ARG A 103 -29.97 8.68 -11.55
CA ARG A 103 -29.78 9.62 -12.68
C ARG A 103 -28.29 9.92 -12.93
N SER A 104 -27.47 9.99 -11.88
CA SER A 104 -26.04 10.25 -11.98
C SER A 104 -25.27 9.01 -12.44
N ALA A 105 -25.67 7.83 -11.97
CA ALA A 105 -25.04 6.55 -12.28
C ALA A 105 -25.08 6.16 -13.77
N ARG A 106 -25.97 6.76 -14.55
CA ARG A 106 -26.04 6.53 -16.01
C ARG A 106 -24.86 7.14 -16.78
N PHE A 107 -24.10 8.05 -16.19
CA PHE A 107 -22.99 8.73 -16.86
C PHE A 107 -21.70 7.95 -16.64
N ALA A 108 -20.89 7.79 -17.69
CA ALA A 108 -19.65 7.02 -17.64
C ALA A 108 -18.68 7.49 -16.53
N GLY A 109 -18.55 8.81 -16.36
CA GLY A 109 -17.66 9.40 -15.35
C GLY A 109 -18.13 9.20 -13.90
N PHE A 110 -19.35 8.70 -13.67
CA PHE A 110 -19.83 8.41 -12.32
C PHE A 110 -19.05 7.26 -11.68
N ALA A 111 -18.80 6.18 -12.44
CA ALA A 111 -18.02 5.05 -11.95
C ALA A 111 -16.58 5.45 -11.63
N ASP A 112 -15.99 6.34 -12.45
CA ASP A 112 -14.63 6.83 -12.21
C ASP A 112 -14.57 7.72 -10.95
N ALA A 113 -15.54 8.63 -10.79
CA ALA A 113 -15.64 9.46 -9.59
C ALA A 113 -15.88 8.62 -8.31
N LEU A 114 -16.74 7.60 -8.39
CA LEU A 114 -16.94 6.66 -7.28
C LEU A 114 -15.65 5.89 -6.98
N SER A 115 -14.97 5.39 -7.99
CA SER A 115 -13.68 4.68 -7.85
C SER A 115 -12.64 5.54 -7.13
N SER A 116 -12.55 6.83 -7.44
CA SER A 116 -11.67 7.78 -6.73
C SER A 116 -12.11 8.02 -5.30
N ALA A 117 -13.41 8.25 -5.05
CA ALA A 117 -13.93 8.46 -3.70
C ALA A 117 -13.70 7.24 -2.80
N LEU A 118 -13.90 6.03 -3.31
CA LEU A 118 -13.61 4.78 -2.59
C LEU A 118 -12.12 4.67 -2.25
N ALA A 119 -11.22 5.03 -3.17
CA ALA A 119 -9.78 5.02 -2.90
C ALA A 119 -9.39 6.02 -1.81
N GLU A 120 -10.01 7.21 -1.78
CA GLU A 120 -9.79 8.20 -0.72
C GLU A 120 -10.25 7.66 0.65
N LEU A 121 -11.45 7.07 0.71
CA LEU A 121 -11.99 6.46 1.93
C LEU A 121 -11.09 5.34 2.47
N GLU A 122 -10.65 4.44 1.58
CA GLU A 122 -9.77 3.34 1.93
C GLU A 122 -8.39 3.82 2.40
N SER A 123 -7.83 4.84 1.73
CA SER A 123 -6.58 5.47 2.15
C SER A 123 -6.69 6.13 3.53
N GLY A 124 -7.89 6.59 3.88
CA GLY A 124 -8.24 7.14 5.20
C GLY A 124 -8.59 6.08 6.25
N LEU A 125 -8.50 4.79 5.90
CA LEU A 125 -8.87 3.64 6.74
C LEU A 125 -10.34 3.64 7.20
N VAL A 126 -11.21 4.35 6.49
CA VAL A 126 -12.64 4.44 6.83
C VAL A 126 -13.35 3.16 6.45
N ASP A 127 -14.15 2.60 7.35
CA ASP A 127 -15.00 1.45 7.06
C ASP A 127 -16.38 1.86 6.51
N PRO A 128 -17.03 1.01 5.68
CA PRO A 128 -18.37 1.31 5.17
C PRO A 128 -19.40 1.61 6.27
N GLY A 129 -19.27 0.99 7.45
CA GLY A 129 -20.16 1.19 8.59
C GLY A 129 -19.97 2.52 9.33
N GLU A 130 -18.91 3.26 9.03
CA GLU A 130 -18.66 4.60 9.59
C GLU A 130 -19.25 5.71 8.71
N LEU A 131 -19.81 5.36 7.55
CA LEU A 131 -20.42 6.28 6.60
C LEU A 131 -21.95 6.22 6.70
N ASP A 132 -22.57 7.34 6.37
CA ASP A 132 -24.02 7.45 6.23
C ASP A 132 -24.46 7.53 4.77
N GLY A 133 -25.71 7.13 4.52
CA GLY A 133 -26.39 7.33 3.24
C GLY A 133 -25.93 6.39 2.12
N ASP A 134 -26.20 6.78 0.87
CA ASP A 134 -26.02 5.90 -0.30
C ASP A 134 -24.56 5.54 -0.58
N LEU A 135 -23.60 6.39 -0.17
CA LEU A 135 -22.17 6.11 -0.32
C LEU A 135 -21.73 4.93 0.55
N ALA A 136 -22.28 4.82 1.77
CA ALA A 136 -22.03 3.68 2.65
C ALA A 136 -22.49 2.36 2.00
N GLY A 137 -23.69 2.37 1.41
CA GLY A 137 -24.22 1.22 0.68
C GLY A 137 -23.37 0.86 -0.54
N LEU A 138 -22.97 1.84 -1.35
CA LEU A 138 -22.09 1.63 -2.49
C LEU A 138 -20.73 1.08 -2.11
N TYR A 139 -20.15 1.59 -1.02
CA TYR A 139 -18.88 1.11 -0.53
C TYR A 139 -19.00 -0.32 0.03
N ALA A 140 -20.08 -0.63 0.75
CA ALA A 140 -20.34 -1.98 1.23
C ALA A 140 -20.49 -2.99 0.07
N GLU A 141 -21.22 -2.64 -0.99
CA GLU A 141 -21.34 -3.50 -2.20
C GLU A 141 -19.99 -3.69 -2.91
N TYR A 142 -19.17 -2.65 -2.99
CA TYR A 142 -17.81 -2.75 -3.52
C TYR A 142 -16.94 -3.73 -2.70
N ARG A 143 -16.95 -3.61 -1.37
CA ARG A 143 -16.21 -4.52 -0.46
C ARG A 143 -16.72 -5.95 -0.56
N ALA A 144 -18.04 -6.13 -0.58
CA ALA A 144 -18.67 -7.45 -0.74
C ALA A 144 -18.30 -8.11 -2.07
N GLU A 145 -18.21 -7.33 -3.17
CA GLU A 145 -17.81 -7.85 -4.47
C GLU A 145 -16.33 -8.25 -4.51
N LEU A 146 -15.44 -7.47 -3.87
CA LEU A 146 -14.04 -7.87 -3.67
C LEU A 146 -13.93 -9.18 -2.89
N ASP A 147 -14.64 -9.28 -1.76
CA ASP A 147 -14.68 -10.50 -0.95
C ASP A 147 -15.21 -11.70 -1.72
N ARG A 148 -16.28 -11.52 -2.50
CA ARG A 148 -16.87 -12.56 -3.35
C ARG A 148 -15.90 -13.06 -4.41
N LEU A 149 -15.05 -12.19 -4.94
CA LEU A 149 -14.02 -12.53 -5.93
C LEU A 149 -12.72 -13.04 -5.28
N GLY A 150 -12.61 -13.00 -3.95
CA GLY A 150 -11.38 -13.34 -3.24
C GLY A 150 -10.24 -12.38 -3.57
N LEU A 151 -10.56 -11.11 -3.85
CA LEU A 151 -9.61 -10.07 -4.21
C LEU A 151 -9.45 -9.05 -3.07
N TRP A 152 -8.31 -8.39 -3.05
CA TRP A 152 -8.12 -7.11 -2.38
C TRP A 152 -7.96 -6.00 -3.41
N ASP A 153 -8.14 -4.76 -3.01
CA ASP A 153 -7.46 -3.66 -3.68
C ASP A 153 -6.16 -3.31 -2.93
N ARG A 154 -5.46 -2.29 -3.42
CA ARG A 154 -4.17 -1.87 -2.88
C ARG A 154 -4.29 -1.38 -1.44
N ASP A 155 -5.34 -0.65 -1.10
CA ASP A 155 -5.47 -0.03 0.22
C ASP A 155 -5.93 -1.04 1.27
N LEU A 156 -6.70 -2.06 0.88
CA LEU A 156 -6.99 -3.22 1.72
C LEU A 156 -5.77 -4.10 2.00
N GLU A 157 -4.88 -4.32 1.01
CA GLU A 157 -3.60 -5.01 1.25
C GLU A 157 -2.76 -4.26 2.31
N ARG A 158 -2.70 -2.92 2.19
CA ARG A 158 -2.00 -2.06 3.14
C ARG A 158 -2.61 -2.12 4.52
N ARG A 159 -3.94 -2.06 4.61
CA ARG A 159 -4.69 -2.16 5.86
C ARG A 159 -4.43 -3.49 6.56
N ALA A 160 -4.55 -4.60 5.85
CA ALA A 160 -4.27 -5.94 6.39
C ALA A 160 -2.82 -6.05 6.93
N ALA A 161 -1.85 -5.53 6.18
CA ALA A 161 -0.45 -5.49 6.62
C ALA A 161 -0.24 -4.61 7.87
N ALA A 162 -0.90 -3.45 7.94
CA ALA A 162 -0.81 -2.54 9.08
C ALA A 162 -1.48 -3.13 10.34
N GLU A 163 -2.68 -3.68 10.21
CA GLU A 163 -3.42 -4.34 11.29
C GLU A 163 -2.64 -5.53 11.85
N ARG A 164 -1.99 -6.31 10.97
CA ARG A 164 -1.11 -7.39 11.40
C ARG A 164 0.07 -6.87 12.23
N LEU A 165 0.78 -5.86 11.77
CA LEU A 165 1.92 -5.31 12.54
C LEU A 165 1.47 -4.70 13.87
N ALA A 166 0.27 -4.12 13.92
CA ALA A 166 -0.29 -3.59 15.15
C ALA A 166 -0.60 -4.70 16.18
N GLY A 167 -1.09 -5.86 15.73
CA GLY A 167 -1.36 -7.02 16.59
C GLY A 167 -0.13 -7.89 16.91
N GLU A 168 0.78 -8.01 15.95
CA GLU A 168 1.90 -8.96 15.95
C GLU A 168 3.20 -8.28 15.46
N LEU A 169 3.73 -7.34 16.24
CA LEU A 169 4.97 -6.64 15.88
C LEU A 169 6.16 -7.60 15.63
N GLY A 170 6.13 -8.79 16.23
CA GLY A 170 7.10 -9.86 16.00
C GLY A 170 7.16 -10.35 14.54
N ALA A 171 6.11 -10.14 13.74
CA ALA A 171 6.06 -10.51 12.33
C ALA A 171 7.10 -9.77 11.46
N TRP A 172 7.68 -8.67 11.96
CA TRP A 172 8.76 -7.94 11.28
C TRP A 172 10.17 -8.46 11.61
N GLU A 173 10.29 -9.43 12.52
CA GLU A 173 11.58 -10.06 12.87
C GLU A 173 12.67 -9.07 13.34
N ARG A 174 12.26 -7.87 13.78
CA ARG A 174 13.14 -6.80 14.26
C ARG A 174 14.18 -6.30 13.24
N ARG A 175 13.95 -6.54 11.95
CA ARG A 175 14.81 -6.06 10.86
C ARG A 175 14.91 -4.51 10.88
N PRO A 176 16.10 -3.90 10.72
CA PRO A 176 16.21 -2.45 10.62
C PRO A 176 15.41 -1.91 9.43
N VAL A 177 14.76 -0.75 9.59
CA VAL A 177 14.04 -0.07 8.50
C VAL A 177 14.64 1.32 8.29
N PHE A 178 14.93 1.64 7.04
CA PHE A 178 15.45 2.93 6.58
C PHE A 178 14.46 3.56 5.60
N ALA A 179 14.23 4.87 5.70
CA ALA A 179 13.33 5.64 4.84
C ALA A 179 13.77 7.10 4.75
#